data_AF-A0A961C4Y6-F1
#
_entry.id   AF-A0A961C4Y6-F1
#
_cell.length_a   1.000
_cell.length_b   1.000
_cell.length_c   1.000
_cell.angle_alpha   90.00
_cell.angle_beta   90.00
_cell.angle_gamma   90.00
#
_symmetry.space_group_name_H-M   'P 1'
#
loop_
_entity.id
_entity.type
_entity.pdbx_description
1 polymer ?
#
loop_
_entity_poly.entity_id
_entity_poly.type
_entity_poly.pdbx_seq_one_letter_code
_entity_poly.pdbx_strand_id
1 'polypeptide(L)'
;MSVISEKLNIEELGVVGERASAAARAVRAAMSARNSLIWEQFVAGATQPEIAAQLGVSQPYVSKVISSQRRKSVLRATQQTVQDGTTKGEPK
;
A
#
# COMPACT_ATOMS: atom_id res chain seq x y z
N MET A 1 26.89 28.20 -39.32
CA MET A 1 25.90 29.14 -38.73
C MET A 1 24.52 28.56 -38.93
N SER A 2 23.66 28.70 -37.91
CA SER A 2 22.27 28.17 -37.78
C SER A 2 22.23 26.69 -37.36
N VAL A 3 22.03 26.24 -36.11
CA VAL A 3 21.23 26.65 -34.93
C VAL A 3 19.79 27.05 -35.18
N ILE A 4 18.91 26.05 -35.30
CA ILE A 4 17.51 26.06 -34.81
C ILE A 4 17.16 24.60 -34.41
N SER A 5 17.43 24.20 -33.17
CA SER A 5 16.44 24.10 -32.08
C SER A 5 15.16 23.34 -32.41
N GLU A 6 15.13 22.07 -31.99
CA GLU A 6 14.32 21.66 -30.84
C GLU A 6 12.85 22.10 -30.87
N LYS A 7 12.03 21.32 -31.58
CA LYS A 7 10.62 21.17 -31.23
C LYS A 7 10.39 19.72 -30.83
N LEU A 8 10.89 19.35 -29.65
CA LEU A 8 10.44 18.16 -28.96
C LEU A 8 8.95 18.35 -28.64
N ASN A 9 8.14 17.47 -29.21
CA ASN A 9 6.71 17.55 -29.25
C ASN A 9 6.15 17.41 -27.81
N ILE A 10 5.55 18.47 -27.28
CA ILE A 10 5.04 18.55 -25.89
C ILE A 10 3.93 17.50 -25.61
N GLU A 11 3.30 16.95 -26.65
CA GLU A 11 2.24 15.94 -26.52
C GLU A 11 2.74 14.55 -26.08
N GLU A 12 3.99 14.17 -26.35
CA GLU A 12 4.52 12.89 -25.86
C GLU A 12 4.77 12.90 -24.34
N LEU A 13 5.11 14.05 -23.76
CA LEU A 13 5.37 14.17 -22.32
C LEU A 13 4.10 14.00 -21.46
N GLY A 14 2.93 14.38 -21.97
CA GLY A 14 1.65 14.22 -21.27
C GLY A 14 1.19 12.76 -21.19
N VAL A 15 1.33 12.01 -22.28
CA VAL A 15 0.92 10.59 -22.37
C VAL A 15 1.84 9.70 -21.53
N VAL A 16 3.14 10.04 -21.44
CA VAL A 16 4.09 9.34 -20.57
C VAL A 16 3.76 9.55 -19.09
N GLY A 17 3.36 10.76 -18.68
CA GLY A 17 2.95 11.05 -17.29
C GLY A 17 1.68 10.29 -16.88
N GLU A 18 0.68 10.22 -17.75
CA GLU A 18 -0.58 9.55 -17.45
C GLU A 18 -0.44 8.01 -17.44
N ARG A 19 0.32 7.45 -18.38
CA ARG A 19 0.66 6.01 -18.40
C ARG A 19 1.58 5.61 -17.26
N ALA A 20 2.55 6.45 -16.88
CA ALA A 20 3.37 6.24 -15.70
C ALA A 20 2.51 6.23 -14.43
N SER A 21 1.49 7.09 -14.34
CA SER A 21 0.53 7.09 -13.23
C SER A 21 -0.32 5.82 -13.20
N ALA A 22 -0.76 5.32 -14.36
CA ALA A 22 -1.55 4.09 -14.48
C ALA A 22 -0.73 2.85 -14.12
N ALA A 23 0.51 2.75 -14.62
CA ALA A 23 1.43 1.68 -14.28
C ALA A 23 1.77 1.68 -12.78
N ALA A 24 2.04 2.86 -12.20
CA ALA A 24 2.29 2.99 -10.77
C ALA A 24 1.07 2.63 -9.91
N ARG A 25 -0.16 2.87 -10.40
CA ARG A 25 -1.39 2.41 -9.73
C ARG A 25 -1.53 0.89 -9.82
N ALA A 26 -1.29 0.30 -10.99
CA ALA A 26 -1.37 -1.15 -11.19
C ALA A 26 -0.35 -1.90 -10.31
N VAL A 27 0.90 -1.42 -10.24
CA VAL A 27 1.93 -2.00 -9.37
C VAL A 27 1.53 -1.89 -7.91
N ARG A 28 1.02 -0.74 -7.46
CA ARG A 28 0.52 -0.57 -6.08
C ARG A 28 -0.65 -1.49 -5.77
N ALA A 29 -1.59 -1.66 -6.70
CA ALA A 29 -2.72 -2.57 -6.53
C ALA A 29 -2.24 -4.03 -6.42
N ALA A 30 -1.32 -4.47 -7.29
CA ALA A 30 -0.75 -5.81 -7.25
C ALA A 30 0.01 -6.07 -5.93
N MET A 31 0.82 -5.11 -5.48
CA MET A 31 1.51 -5.20 -4.18
C MET A 31 0.52 -5.26 -3.02
N SER A 32 -0.55 -4.47 -3.07
CA SER A 32 -1.60 -4.49 -2.03
C SER A 32 -2.30 -5.84 -1.98
N ALA A 33 -2.69 -6.39 -3.13
CA ALA A 33 -3.34 -7.70 -3.21
C ALA A 33 -2.43 -8.80 -2.64
N ARG A 34 -1.15 -8.79 -2.99
CA ARG A 34 -0.17 -9.73 -2.44
C ARG A 34 -0.03 -9.60 -0.92
N ASN A 35 0.02 -8.37 -0.40
CA ASN A 35 0.12 -8.13 1.04
C ASN A 35 -1.12 -8.61 1.80
N SER A 36 -2.31 -8.44 1.21
CA SER A 36 -3.56 -8.98 1.77
C SER A 36 -3.51 -10.51 1.84
N LEU A 37 -3.07 -11.17 0.77
CA LEU A 37 -2.94 -12.63 0.74
C LEU A 37 -1.96 -13.16 1.80
N ILE A 38 -0.81 -12.48 1.97
CA ILE A 38 0.15 -12.81 3.05
C ILE A 38 -0.53 -12.73 4.42
N TRP A 39 -1.32 -11.69 4.66
CA TRP A 39 -2.02 -11.51 5.94
C TRP A 39 -3.11 -12.56 6.16
N GLU A 40 -3.91 -12.86 5.14
CA GLU A 40 -4.96 -13.87 5.19
C GLU A 40 -4.40 -15.26 5.52
N GLN A 41 -3.31 -15.67 4.86
CA GLN A 41 -2.67 -16.95 5.16
C GLN A 41 -2.09 -17.00 6.58
N PHE A 42 -1.47 -15.90 7.04
CA PHE A 42 -0.96 -15.82 8.40
C PHE A 42 -2.08 -15.94 9.44
N VAL A 43 -3.23 -15.28 9.21
CA VAL A 43 -4.42 -15.39 10.08
C VAL A 43 -5.03 -16.80 10.03
N ALA A 44 -4.96 -17.47 8.87
CA ALA A 44 -5.36 -18.88 8.72
C ALA A 44 -4.40 -19.88 9.40
N GLY A 45 -3.30 -19.41 10.02
CA GLY A 45 -2.36 -20.22 10.78
C GLY A 45 -1.13 -20.70 10.00
N ALA A 46 -0.96 -20.30 8.74
CA ALA A 46 0.25 -20.63 7.98
C ALA A 46 1.49 -19.96 8.60
N THR A 47 2.60 -20.67 8.61
CA THR A 47 3.88 -20.14 9.10
C THR A 47 4.54 -19.23 8.06
N GLN A 48 5.37 -18.29 8.51
CA GLN A 48 6.10 -17.40 7.59
C GLN A 48 6.94 -18.12 6.52
N PRO A 49 7.69 -19.21 6.81
CA PRO A 49 8.42 -19.95 5.77
C PRO A 49 7.48 -20.64 4.76
N GLU A 50 6.32 -21.16 5.18
CA GLU A 50 5.33 -21.75 4.26
C GLU A 50 4.75 -20.69 3.31
N ILE A 51 4.36 -19.53 3.85
CA ILE A 51 3.85 -18.40 3.05
C ILE A 51 4.92 -17.92 2.05
N ALA A 52 6.17 -17.82 2.49
CA ALA A 52 7.30 -17.44 1.65
C ALA A 52 7.49 -18.40 0.47
N ALA A 53 7.44 -19.71 0.74
CA ALA A 53 7.56 -20.75 -0.27
C ALA A 53 6.37 -20.73 -1.25
N GLN A 54 5.13 -20.59 -0.76
CA GLN A 54 3.93 -20.59 -1.60
C GLN A 54 3.84 -19.37 -2.53
N LEU A 55 4.24 -18.19 -2.05
CA LEU A 55 4.10 -16.93 -2.79
C LEU A 55 5.36 -16.50 -3.55
N GLY A 56 6.44 -17.27 -3.47
CA GLY A 56 7.71 -16.96 -4.14
C GLY A 56 8.33 -15.67 -3.64
N VAL A 57 8.24 -15.40 -2.33
CA VAL A 57 8.81 -14.22 -1.69
C VAL A 57 9.77 -14.61 -0.58
N SER A 58 10.66 -13.70 -0.18
CA SER A 58 11.58 -13.96 0.92
C SER A 58 10.86 -13.92 2.27
N GLN A 59 11.27 -14.77 3.21
CA GLN A 59 10.73 -14.77 4.57
C GLN A 59 10.87 -13.40 5.29
N PRO A 60 11.97 -12.65 5.16
CA PRO A 60 12.06 -11.29 5.73
C PRO A 60 11.00 -10.33 5.17
N TYR A 61 10.62 -10.49 3.90
CA TYR A 61 9.54 -9.71 3.30
C TYR A 61 8.19 -10.03 3.95
N VAL A 62 7.87 -11.31 4.13
CA VAL A 62 6.66 -11.77 4.84
C VAL A 62 6.60 -11.18 6.25
N SER A 63 7.70 -11.28 7.01
CA SER A 63 7.81 -10.71 8.36
C SER A 63 7.52 -9.20 8.40
N LYS A 64 8.06 -8.45 7.43
CA LYS A 64 7.84 -7.01 7.29
C LYS A 64 6.37 -6.68 7.02
N VAL A 65 5.71 -7.45 6.15
CA VAL A 65 4.29 -7.27 5.82
C VAL A 65 3.40 -7.51 7.04
N ILE A 66 3.59 -8.64 7.73
CA ILE A 66 2.84 -8.99 8.95
C ILE A 66 3.02 -7.91 10.03
N SER A 67 4.27 -7.47 10.25
CA SER A 67 4.57 -6.42 11.22
C SER A 67 3.90 -5.08 10.87
N SER A 68 3.87 -4.72 9.58
CA SER A 68 3.19 -3.51 9.12
C SER A 68 1.68 -3.59 9.37
N GLN A 69 1.06 -4.75 9.08
CA GLN A 69 -0.37 -4.94 9.22
C GLN A 69 -0.81 -4.96 10.69
N ARG A 70 -0.02 -5.61 11.57
CA ARG A 70 -0.23 -5.54 13.03
C ARG A 70 -0.24 -4.11 13.55
N ARG A 71 0.76 -3.29 13.15
CA ARG A 71 0.81 -1.87 13.55
C ARG A 71 -0.43 -1.09 13.10
N LYS A 72 -0.90 -1.32 11.87
CA LYS A 72 -2.13 -0.69 11.36
C LYS A 72 -3.37 -1.10 12.18
N SER A 73 -3.46 -2.38 12.57
CA SER A 73 -4.55 -2.89 13.41
C SER A 73 -4.57 -2.22 14.78
N VAL A 74 -3.41 -2.13 15.44
CA VAL A 74 -3.29 -1.50 16.76
C VAL A 74 -3.64 -0.02 16.69
N LEU A 75 -3.10 0.73 15.72
CA LEU A 75 -3.39 2.15 15.56
C LEU A 75 -4.88 2.43 15.30
N ARG A 76 -5.57 1.56 14.55
CA ARG A 76 -7.02 1.68 14.34
C ARG A 76 -7.82 1.41 15.62
N ALA A 77 -7.43 0.39 16.39
CA ALA A 77 -8.07 0.08 17.66
C ALA A 77 -7.92 1.24 18.67
N THR A 78 -6.74 1.86 18.73
CA THR A 78 -6.48 3.01 19.61
C THR A 78 -7.22 4.29 19.17
N GLN A 79 -7.46 4.49 17.87
CA GLN A 79 -8.20 5.66 17.39
C GLN A 79 -9.71 5.58 17.67
N GLN A 80 -10.31 4.37 17.65
CA GLN A 80 -11.73 4.21 17.99
C GLN A 80 -12.03 4.49 19.47
N THR A 81 -11.13 4.13 20.38
CA THR A 81 -11.36 4.34 21.83
C THR A 81 -11.31 5.80 22.27
N VAL A 82 -10.82 6.72 21.44
CA VAL A 82 -10.69 8.15 21.80
C VAL A 82 -11.86 8.98 21.28
N GLN A 83 -12.63 8.50 20.30
CA GLN A 83 -13.74 9.26 19.70
C GLN A 83 -15.08 9.16 20.43
N ASP A 84 -15.29 8.16 21.30
CA ASP A 84 -16.59 7.97 21.97
C ASP A 84 -16.75 8.79 23.28
N GLY A 85 -15.79 9.65 23.62
CA GLY A 85 -15.73 10.31 24.94
C GLY A 85 -16.00 11.82 24.98
N THR A 86 -16.44 12.48 23.90
CA THR A 86 -16.57 13.96 23.93
C THR A 86 -17.74 14.50 23.11
N THR A 87 -18.96 14.34 23.63
CA THR A 87 -20.00 15.37 23.51
C THR A 87 -20.66 15.57 24.87
N LYS A 88 -20.16 16.59 25.60
CA LYS A 88 -20.77 17.20 26.78
C LYS A 88 -22.14 17.77 26.44
N GLY A 89 -23.06 17.73 27.41
CA GLY A 89 -24.16 18.69 27.48
C GLY A 89 -25.37 18.22 28.29
N GLU A 90 -25.25 18.14 29.62
CA GLU A 90 -26.42 18.39 30.47
C GLU A 90 -26.80 19.86 30.35
N PRO A 91 -28.08 20.17 30.16
CA PRO A 91 -28.65 21.28 30.92
C PRO A 91 -29.97 20.88 31.59
N LYS A 92 -29.96 21.04 32.93
CA LYS A 92 -31.04 21.28 33.90
C LYS A 92 -32.47 20.88 33.56
#